data_AF-A0A951K8V4-F1
#
_entry.id   AF-A0A951K8V4-F1
#
_cell.length_a   1.000
_cell.length_b   1.000
_cell.length_c   1.000
_cell.angle_alpha   90.00
_cell.angle_beta   90.00
_cell.angle_gamma   90.00
#
_symmetry.space_group_name_H-M   'P 1'
#
loop_
_entity.id
_entity.type
_entity.pdbx_description
1 polymer ?
#
loop_
_entity_poly.entity_id
_entity_poly.type
_entity_poly.pdbx_seq_one_letter_code
_entity_poly.pdbx_strand_id
1 'polypeptide(L)'
;MLIECVPNFSEGRDAARIAALEQAIASTPGALLLHRTSDPDHNRTVVTFAGDRRAVIEAAIRAAAKAAELIDLNRHRGVHPRLGALDVLPFVPLEGATLEICAAIAHEAGARIWDELGIPVYFYQAAALRPDRVQLENVRRGQFEYLREAVLVDESKRPDVGGPALHPTAGAVIVGGRKLLVAYNVNLNTTDLDVAKFIAKRVRTSGGGLPAVKALGLPLPSRGLVQVSMNLTDFEVTPPHVVFAEIFRLAASRDVEIAESELIGLMPSRAMELAAAHCLRLLHFDSLSVLENRMRAVGGRADSVL
;
A
#
# COMPACT_ATOMS: atom_id res chain seq x y z
N MET A 1 11.05 -15.46 11.36
CA MET A 1 10.71 -14.04 11.14
C MET A 1 10.08 -13.93 9.76
N LEU A 2 8.87 -13.39 9.68
CA LEU A 2 8.11 -13.24 8.45
C LEU A 2 7.85 -11.76 8.20
N ILE A 3 8.07 -11.33 6.96
CA ILE A 3 7.86 -9.96 6.50
C ILE A 3 6.95 -10.02 5.29
N GLU A 4 5.95 -9.15 5.25
CA GLU A 4 5.18 -8.88 4.04
C GLU A 4 5.88 -7.77 3.24
N CYS A 5 5.88 -7.91 1.91
CA CYS A 5 6.27 -6.87 0.98
C CYS A 5 5.12 -6.62 0.00
N VAL A 6 4.80 -5.35 -0.22
CA VAL A 6 3.62 -4.95 -1.00
C VAL A 6 3.98 -3.96 -2.12
N PRO A 7 4.83 -4.34 -3.11
CA PRO A 7 5.24 -3.43 -4.18
C PRO A 7 4.06 -2.92 -5.01
N ASN A 8 4.20 -1.69 -5.47
CA ASN A 8 3.22 -0.97 -6.27
C ASN A 8 3.83 -0.64 -7.62
N PHE A 9 3.26 -1.18 -8.69
CA PHE A 9 3.75 -1.01 -10.05
C PHE A 9 2.87 -0.05 -10.83
N SER A 10 3.50 0.80 -11.64
CA SER A 10 2.85 1.71 -12.58
C SER A 10 2.47 0.98 -13.87
N GLU A 11 1.69 -0.10 -13.75
CA GLU A 11 1.09 -0.87 -14.83
C GLU A 11 -0.15 -1.54 -14.25
N GLY A 12 -1.29 -1.47 -14.94
CA GLY A 12 -2.56 -2.08 -14.50
C GLY A 12 -3.44 -2.55 -15.67
N ARG A 13 -2.91 -2.57 -16.89
CA ARG A 13 -3.66 -2.84 -18.13
C ARG A 13 -3.06 -3.99 -18.94
N ASP A 14 -1.74 -4.03 -19.07
CA ASP A 14 -1.04 -5.08 -19.82
C ASP A 14 -0.87 -6.34 -18.96
N ALA A 15 -1.74 -7.32 -19.20
CA ALA A 15 -1.73 -8.59 -18.46
C ALA A 15 -0.40 -9.36 -18.60
N ALA A 16 0.30 -9.24 -19.73
CA ALA A 16 1.57 -9.94 -19.93
C ALA A 16 2.69 -9.30 -19.09
N ARG A 17 2.74 -7.97 -19.01
CA ARG A 17 3.68 -7.27 -18.13
C ARG A 17 3.41 -7.57 -16.66
N ILE A 18 2.13 -7.56 -16.26
CA ILE A 18 1.71 -7.88 -14.89
C ILE A 18 2.14 -9.31 -14.52
N ALA A 19 1.89 -10.29 -15.38
CA ALA A 19 2.31 -11.68 -15.15
C ALA A 19 3.83 -11.82 -15.05
N ALA A 20 4.59 -11.07 -15.86
CA ALA A 20 6.05 -11.07 -15.81
C ALA A 20 6.58 -10.50 -14.48
N LEU A 21 5.92 -9.48 -13.92
CA LEU A 21 6.25 -8.93 -12.59
C LEU A 21 5.98 -9.95 -11.48
N GLU A 22 4.83 -10.64 -11.51
CA GLU A 22 4.51 -11.71 -10.57
C GLU A 22 5.53 -12.86 -10.67
N GLN A 23 5.91 -13.26 -11.88
CA GLN A 23 6.87 -14.33 -12.10
C GLN A 23 8.27 -13.97 -11.57
N ALA A 24 8.68 -12.71 -11.67
CA ALA A 24 9.94 -12.24 -11.09
C ALA A 24 9.97 -12.42 -9.57
N ILE A 25 8.83 -12.22 -8.90
CA ILE A 25 8.66 -12.44 -7.46
C ILE A 25 8.59 -13.93 -7.14
N ALA A 26 7.67 -14.66 -7.78
CA ALA A 26 7.38 -16.07 -7.49
C ALA A 26 8.55 -17.02 -7.80
N SER A 27 9.44 -16.64 -8.71
CA SER A 27 10.66 -17.41 -9.00
C SER A 27 11.77 -17.25 -7.95
N THR A 28 11.57 -16.41 -6.92
CA THR A 28 12.54 -16.20 -5.85
C THR A 28 12.35 -17.25 -4.74
N PRO A 29 13.36 -18.09 -4.44
CA PRO A 29 13.25 -19.07 -3.36
C PRO A 29 12.92 -18.44 -2.02
N GLY A 30 11.88 -18.95 -1.36
CA GLY A 30 11.41 -18.46 -0.05
C GLY A 30 10.47 -17.26 -0.10
N ALA A 31 10.21 -16.69 -1.28
CA ALA A 31 9.19 -15.66 -1.46
C ALA A 31 7.85 -16.31 -1.81
N LEU A 32 6.84 -16.07 -0.98
CA LEU A 32 5.48 -16.57 -1.15
C LEU A 32 4.63 -15.48 -1.80
N LEU A 33 4.30 -15.64 -3.08
CA LEU A 33 3.33 -14.76 -3.74
C LEU A 33 1.93 -15.02 -3.16
N LEU A 34 1.32 -14.01 -2.55
CA LEU A 34 0.06 -14.15 -1.82
C LEU A 34 -1.13 -13.60 -2.59
N HIS A 35 -0.96 -12.45 -3.23
CA HIS A 35 -2.08 -11.78 -3.90
C HIS A 35 -1.61 -10.77 -4.95
N ARG A 36 -2.50 -10.49 -5.90
CA ARG A 36 -2.37 -9.39 -6.85
C ARG A 36 -3.72 -8.70 -7.03
N THR A 37 -3.72 -7.39 -6.90
CA THR A 37 -4.84 -6.53 -7.31
C THR A 37 -4.36 -5.58 -8.41
N SER A 38 -5.10 -5.49 -9.52
CA SER A 38 -4.78 -4.58 -10.63
C SER A 38 -6.00 -3.73 -10.95
N ASP A 39 -5.77 -2.44 -11.18
CA ASP A 39 -6.82 -1.49 -11.49
C ASP A 39 -6.47 -0.75 -12.81
N PRO A 40 -7.25 -0.99 -13.89
CA PRO A 40 -7.02 -0.37 -15.20
C PRO A 40 -7.23 1.15 -15.22
N ASP A 41 -8.13 1.69 -14.41
CA ASP A 41 -8.43 3.12 -14.33
C ASP A 41 -7.27 3.86 -13.63
N HIS A 42 -6.77 3.28 -12.54
CA HIS A 42 -5.57 3.74 -11.84
C HIS A 42 -4.28 3.44 -12.61
N ASN A 43 -4.32 2.50 -13.57
CA ASN A 43 -3.18 1.93 -14.28
C ASN A 43 -2.05 1.53 -13.31
N ARG A 44 -2.45 0.77 -12.29
CA ARG A 44 -1.59 0.36 -11.17
C ARG A 44 -1.90 -1.07 -10.76
N THR A 45 -0.86 -1.80 -10.41
CA THR A 45 -0.92 -3.14 -9.84
C THR A 45 -0.24 -3.14 -8.49
N VAL A 46 -0.89 -3.75 -7.51
CA VAL A 46 -0.34 -4.03 -6.19
C VAL A 46 -0.14 -5.54 -6.10
N VAL A 47 1.09 -5.95 -5.81
CA VAL A 47 1.40 -7.36 -5.55
C VAL A 47 1.74 -7.50 -4.08
N THR A 48 1.25 -8.55 -3.44
CA THR A 48 1.57 -8.89 -2.05
C THR A 48 2.31 -10.21 -2.03
N PHE A 49 3.47 -10.22 -1.38
CA PHE A 49 4.22 -11.44 -1.12
C PHE A 49 4.81 -11.40 0.29
N ALA A 50 5.20 -12.55 0.82
CA ALA A 50 5.83 -12.65 2.13
C ALA A 50 7.02 -13.62 2.13
N GLY A 51 7.93 -13.45 3.09
CA GLY A 51 9.07 -14.34 3.24
C GLY A 51 9.97 -13.92 4.39
N ASP A 52 11.10 -14.61 4.54
CA ASP A 52 12.18 -14.14 5.40
C ASP A 52 12.88 -12.91 4.79
N ARG A 53 13.77 -12.27 5.57
CA ARG A 53 14.53 -11.08 5.16
C ARG A 53 15.22 -11.26 3.80
N ARG A 54 15.89 -12.39 3.58
CA ARG A 54 16.68 -12.61 2.37
C ARG A 54 15.77 -12.76 1.16
N ALA A 55 14.72 -13.57 1.31
CA ALA A 55 13.75 -13.82 0.25
C ALA A 55 13.01 -12.54 -0.16
N VAL A 56 12.58 -11.71 0.81
CA VAL A 56 11.81 -10.52 0.47
C VAL A 56 12.63 -9.43 -0.21
N ILE A 57 13.89 -9.25 0.20
CA ILE A 57 14.79 -8.30 -0.47
C ILE A 57 15.08 -8.79 -1.88
N GLU A 58 15.48 -10.05 -2.06
CA GLU A 58 15.83 -10.59 -3.37
C GLU A 58 14.65 -10.51 -4.36
N ALA A 59 13.44 -10.87 -3.92
CA ALA A 59 12.24 -10.76 -4.72
C ALA A 59 11.94 -9.29 -5.09
N ALA A 60 12.14 -8.36 -4.16
CA ALA A 60 11.94 -6.94 -4.41
C ALA A 60 12.92 -6.38 -5.45
N ILE A 61 14.22 -6.74 -5.38
CA ILE A 61 15.21 -6.31 -6.38
C ILE A 61 14.87 -6.85 -7.77
N ARG A 62 14.51 -8.14 -7.87
CA ARG A 62 14.09 -8.76 -9.15
C ARG A 62 12.85 -8.11 -9.72
N ALA A 63 11.88 -7.79 -8.86
CA ALA A 63 10.66 -7.10 -9.27
C ALA A 63 10.96 -5.66 -9.74
N ALA A 64 11.86 -4.94 -9.07
CA ALA A 64 12.30 -3.61 -9.49
C ALA A 64 13.02 -3.66 -10.85
N ALA A 65 13.92 -4.62 -11.04
CA ALA A 65 14.62 -4.84 -12.31
C ALA A 65 13.63 -5.12 -13.45
N LYS A 66 12.68 -6.04 -13.22
CA LYS A 66 11.66 -6.38 -14.22
C LYS A 66 10.73 -5.20 -14.52
N ALA A 67 10.37 -4.40 -13.51
CA ALA A 67 9.58 -3.18 -13.72
C ALA A 67 10.32 -2.16 -14.58
N ALA A 68 11.61 -1.95 -14.34
CA ALA A 68 12.43 -1.01 -15.13
C ALA A 68 12.61 -1.44 -16.59
N GLU A 69 12.60 -2.75 -16.87
CA GLU A 69 12.63 -3.29 -18.23
C GLU A 69 11.31 -3.08 -18.98
N LEU A 70 10.18 -3.27 -18.29
CA LEU A 70 8.86 -3.36 -18.94
C LEU A 70 8.08 -2.06 -18.97
N ILE A 71 8.35 -1.14 -18.06
CA ILE A 71 7.53 0.05 -17.82
C ILE A 71 8.34 1.32 -18.14
N ASP A 72 7.82 2.10 -19.10
CA ASP A 72 8.33 3.43 -19.42
C ASP A 72 7.36 4.51 -18.91
N LEU A 73 7.74 5.21 -17.84
CA LEU A 73 6.91 6.26 -17.24
C LEU A 73 6.62 7.43 -18.19
N ASN A 74 7.46 7.67 -19.21
CA ASN A 74 7.19 8.72 -20.20
C ASN A 74 5.88 8.45 -20.96
N ARG A 75 5.50 7.17 -21.08
CA ARG A 75 4.29 6.70 -21.76
C ARG A 75 3.17 6.31 -20.80
N HIS A 76 3.47 6.14 -19.51
CA HIS A 76 2.47 5.78 -18.49
C HIS A 76 1.47 6.91 -18.26
N ARG A 77 0.19 6.56 -18.20
CA ARG A 77 -0.92 7.45 -17.82
C ARG A 77 -1.90 6.67 -16.93
N GLY A 78 -2.27 7.25 -15.79
CA GLY A 78 -3.24 6.71 -14.84
C GLY A 78 -3.69 7.79 -13.86
N VAL A 79 -4.84 7.60 -13.22
CA VAL A 79 -5.37 8.59 -12.25
C VAL A 79 -4.64 8.57 -10.91
N HIS A 80 -3.90 7.49 -10.61
CA HIS A 80 -3.16 7.35 -9.36
C HIS A 80 -1.79 8.08 -9.42
N PRO A 81 -1.43 8.89 -8.40
CA PRO A 81 -0.11 9.51 -8.33
C PRO A 81 1.01 8.46 -8.30
N ARG A 82 2.08 8.69 -9.08
CA ARG A 82 3.24 7.81 -9.18
C ARG A 82 4.54 8.56 -9.46
N LEU A 83 5.64 8.04 -8.97
CA LEU A 83 7.02 8.48 -9.18
C LEU A 83 7.86 7.43 -9.91
N GLY A 84 7.57 6.15 -9.71
CA GLY A 84 8.39 5.03 -10.21
C GLY A 84 7.62 4.00 -11.04
N ALA A 85 8.35 3.28 -11.91
CA ALA A 85 7.86 2.06 -12.55
C ALA A 85 7.47 1.02 -11.49
N LEU A 86 8.35 0.83 -10.51
CA LEU A 86 8.00 0.39 -9.17
C LEU A 86 7.91 1.65 -8.29
N ASP A 87 6.70 2.09 -7.96
CA ASP A 87 6.44 3.35 -7.26
C ASP A 87 6.79 3.28 -5.76
N VAL A 88 6.19 2.31 -5.07
CA VAL A 88 6.33 2.15 -3.61
C VAL A 88 6.64 0.71 -3.26
N LEU A 89 7.67 0.51 -2.44
CA LEU A 89 8.15 -0.78 -1.94
C LEU A 89 8.13 -0.81 -0.40
N PRO A 90 6.97 -1.09 0.22
CA PRO A 90 6.87 -1.25 1.65
C PRO A 90 7.32 -2.64 2.12
N PHE A 91 7.99 -2.67 3.27
CA PHE A 91 8.18 -3.86 4.10
C PHE A 91 7.34 -3.72 5.37
N VAL A 92 6.62 -4.78 5.72
CA VAL A 92 5.62 -4.77 6.78
C VAL A 92 5.90 -5.91 7.75
N PRO A 93 5.97 -5.64 9.07
CA PRO A 93 6.25 -6.68 10.05
C PRO A 93 5.04 -7.62 10.15
N LEU A 94 5.29 -8.93 10.02
CA LEU A 94 4.32 -9.97 10.35
C LEU A 94 4.76 -10.70 11.63
N GLU A 95 5.30 -11.91 11.53
CA GLU A 95 5.63 -12.76 12.68
C GLU A 95 7.11 -12.61 13.08
N GLY A 96 7.36 -12.18 14.32
CA GLY A 96 8.70 -12.02 14.87
C GLY A 96 9.53 -10.92 14.20
N ALA A 97 8.92 -10.07 13.37
CA ALA A 97 9.53 -8.88 12.79
C ALA A 97 9.03 -7.63 13.52
N THR A 98 9.90 -6.62 13.65
CA THR A 98 9.51 -5.30 14.17
C THR A 98 9.55 -4.25 13.07
N LEU A 99 9.01 -3.07 13.37
CA LEU A 99 9.02 -1.95 12.43
C LEU A 99 10.46 -1.46 12.17
N GLU A 100 11.32 -1.49 13.17
CA GLU A 100 12.74 -1.14 13.10
C GLU A 100 13.49 -2.12 12.18
N ILE A 101 13.18 -3.42 12.29
CA ILE A 101 13.74 -4.42 11.36
C ILE A 101 13.29 -4.13 9.93
N CYS A 102 12.01 -3.80 9.71
CA CYS A 102 11.51 -3.46 8.38
C CYS A 102 12.15 -2.19 7.83
N ALA A 103 12.48 -1.21 8.67
CA ALA A 103 13.22 -0.02 8.26
C ALA A 103 14.66 -0.37 7.85
N ALA A 104 15.36 -1.24 8.59
CA ALA A 104 16.69 -1.72 8.22
C ALA A 104 16.67 -2.49 6.88
N ILE A 105 15.65 -3.32 6.66
CA ILE A 105 15.42 -4.04 5.40
C ILE A 105 15.15 -3.06 4.25
N ALA A 106 14.35 -2.03 4.48
CA ALA A 106 14.10 -0.98 3.51
C ALA A 106 15.39 -0.29 3.07
N HIS A 107 16.27 0.04 4.02
CA HIS A 107 17.58 0.64 3.70
C HIS A 107 18.48 -0.30 2.90
N GLU A 108 18.56 -1.58 3.27
CA GLU A 108 19.33 -2.58 2.52
C GLU A 108 18.81 -2.76 1.09
N ALA A 109 17.49 -2.92 0.94
CA ALA A 109 16.86 -3.02 -0.38
C ALA A 109 17.09 -1.75 -1.21
N GLY A 110 16.96 -0.58 -0.60
CA GLY A 110 17.19 0.70 -1.28
C GLY A 110 18.62 0.87 -1.79
N ALA A 111 19.62 0.49 -0.98
CA ALA A 111 21.01 0.50 -1.41
C ALA A 111 21.24 -0.44 -2.60
N ARG A 112 20.74 -1.69 -2.52
CA ARG A 112 20.85 -2.67 -3.61
C ARG A 112 20.13 -2.22 -4.89
N ILE A 113 18.95 -1.60 -4.79
CA ILE A 113 18.23 -1.06 -5.96
C ILE A 113 19.11 -0.03 -6.70
N TRP A 114 19.79 0.84 -5.96
CA TRP A 114 20.69 1.80 -6.56
C TRP A 114 21.94 1.12 -7.16
N ASP A 115 22.63 0.31 -6.37
CA ASP A 115 23.90 -0.31 -6.76
C ASP A 115 23.75 -1.26 -7.95
N GLU A 116 22.67 -2.04 -8.00
CA GLU A 116 22.44 -3.06 -9.03
C GLU A 116 21.68 -2.53 -10.25
N LEU A 117 20.78 -1.55 -10.07
CA LEU A 117 19.85 -1.12 -11.13
C LEU A 117 20.00 0.35 -11.53
N GLY A 118 20.76 1.16 -10.79
CA GLY A 118 20.89 2.59 -11.04
C GLY A 118 19.59 3.38 -10.86
N ILE A 119 18.62 2.83 -10.12
CA ILE A 119 17.33 3.48 -9.86
C ILE A 119 17.44 4.25 -8.53
N PRO A 120 17.22 5.57 -8.51
CA PRO A 120 17.31 6.33 -7.27
C PRO A 120 16.18 5.98 -6.29
N VAL A 121 16.45 6.15 -5.00
CA VAL A 121 15.58 5.72 -3.91
C VAL A 121 15.27 6.86 -2.95
N TYR A 122 14.01 6.92 -2.53
CA TYR A 122 13.57 7.73 -1.39
C TYR A 122 13.12 6.80 -0.26
N PHE A 123 13.50 7.12 0.97
CA PHE A 123 13.02 6.39 2.13
C PHE A 123 11.83 7.11 2.79
N TYR A 124 10.79 6.34 3.13
CA TYR A 124 9.57 6.87 3.75
C TYR A 124 9.15 6.07 5.00
N GLN A 125 8.17 6.60 5.74
CA GLN A 125 7.66 6.00 6.98
C GLN A 125 8.78 5.71 7.99
N ALA A 126 8.86 4.51 8.56
CA ALA A 126 9.86 4.16 9.57
C ALA A 126 11.30 4.17 9.03
N ALA A 127 11.48 4.14 7.70
CA ALA A 127 12.78 4.27 7.07
C ALA A 127 13.13 5.71 6.70
N ALA A 128 12.23 6.69 6.89
CA ALA A 128 12.46 8.06 6.46
C ALA A 128 13.70 8.65 7.16
N LEU A 129 14.68 9.10 6.36
CA LEU A 129 15.88 9.78 6.87
C LEU A 129 15.62 11.25 7.20
N ARG A 130 14.51 11.79 6.72
CA ARG A 130 14.11 13.18 6.93
C ARG A 130 12.64 13.28 7.34
N PRO A 131 12.29 14.21 8.26
CA PRO A 131 10.91 14.35 8.73
C PRO A 131 9.90 14.64 7.61
N ASP A 132 10.30 15.38 6.58
CA ASP A 132 9.43 15.72 5.45
C ASP A 132 9.11 14.52 4.54
N ARG A 133 9.85 13.42 4.66
CA ARG A 133 9.69 12.18 3.87
C ARG A 133 8.90 11.08 4.56
N VAL A 134 8.52 11.26 5.82
CA VAL A 134 7.70 10.29 6.57
C VAL A 134 6.40 9.99 5.81
N GLN A 135 5.76 11.03 5.26
CA GLN A 135 4.51 10.90 4.51
C GLN A 135 4.79 10.66 3.02
N LEU A 136 4.27 9.55 2.50
CA LEU A 136 4.38 9.17 1.08
C LEU A 136 3.96 10.30 0.13
N GLU A 137 2.90 11.02 0.48
CA GLU A 137 2.32 12.09 -0.33
C GLU A 137 3.27 13.29 -0.48
N ASN A 138 4.18 13.48 0.47
CA ASN A 138 5.20 14.53 0.38
C ASN A 138 6.32 14.11 -0.57
N VAL A 139 6.75 12.84 -0.50
CA VAL A 139 7.84 12.30 -1.32
C VAL A 139 7.48 12.35 -2.80
N ARG A 140 6.27 11.90 -3.18
CA ARG A 140 5.83 11.88 -4.59
C ARG A 140 5.02 13.10 -5.02
N ARG A 141 5.11 14.22 -4.29
CA ARG A 141 4.37 15.44 -4.64
C ARG A 141 4.83 15.98 -5.98
N GLY A 142 3.90 16.12 -6.92
CA GLY A 142 4.20 16.52 -8.30
C GLY A 142 4.44 15.35 -9.25
N GLN A 143 4.49 14.11 -8.74
CA GLN A 143 4.67 12.88 -9.54
C GLN A 143 6.00 12.87 -10.31
N PHE A 144 6.16 11.89 -11.22
CA PHE A 144 7.35 11.72 -12.05
C PHE A 144 7.71 12.97 -12.87
N GLU A 145 6.75 13.59 -13.57
CA GLU A 145 7.02 14.68 -14.52
C GLU A 145 7.64 15.91 -13.85
N TYR A 146 7.07 16.34 -12.72
CA TYR A 146 7.60 17.49 -11.99
C TYR A 146 8.92 17.13 -11.30
N LEU A 147 8.97 15.97 -10.63
CA LEU A 147 10.14 15.61 -9.82
C LEU A 147 11.38 15.37 -10.68
N ARG A 148 11.23 14.85 -11.91
CA ARG A 148 12.37 14.66 -12.83
C ARG A 148 13.14 15.95 -13.09
N GLU A 149 12.44 17.08 -13.21
CA GLU A 149 13.07 18.39 -13.40
C GLU A 149 13.47 19.02 -12.06
N ALA A 150 12.62 18.92 -11.04
CA ALA A 150 12.84 19.59 -9.76
C ALA A 150 14.10 19.10 -9.03
N VAL A 151 14.43 17.80 -9.10
CA VAL A 151 15.62 17.23 -8.42
C VAL A 151 16.95 17.80 -8.94
N LEU A 152 16.96 18.33 -10.16
CA LEU A 152 18.16 18.90 -10.78
C LEU A 152 18.50 20.29 -10.22
N VAL A 153 17.48 21.02 -9.75
CA VAL A 153 17.60 22.42 -9.32
C VAL A 153 17.32 22.65 -7.84
N ASP A 154 16.59 21.73 -7.18
CA ASP A 154 16.22 21.81 -5.77
C ASP A 154 16.78 20.61 -5.00
N GLU A 155 17.81 20.84 -4.19
CA GLU A 155 18.46 19.80 -3.39
C GLU A 155 17.49 19.15 -2.38
N SER A 156 16.49 19.90 -1.91
CA SER A 156 15.50 19.37 -0.96
C SER A 156 14.68 18.22 -1.57
N LYS A 157 14.58 18.18 -2.91
CA LYS A 157 13.85 17.17 -3.67
C LYS A 157 14.68 15.95 -4.04
N ARG A 158 16.01 15.99 -3.95
CA ARG A 158 16.87 14.88 -4.42
C ARG A 158 16.60 13.55 -3.70
N PRO A 159 16.81 12.39 -4.35
CA PRO A 159 16.72 11.07 -3.71
C PRO A 159 17.59 10.94 -2.44
N ASP A 160 17.23 10.02 -1.54
CA ASP A 160 18.08 9.65 -0.39
C ASP A 160 19.31 8.84 -0.84
N VAL A 161 19.12 7.99 -1.86
CA VAL A 161 20.18 7.18 -2.47
C VAL A 161 20.12 7.37 -3.98
N GLY A 162 21.29 7.57 -4.59
CA GLY A 162 21.41 7.90 -6.02
C GLY A 162 21.07 9.36 -6.32
N GLY A 163 21.29 9.76 -7.57
CA GLY A 163 20.94 11.10 -8.08
C GLY A 163 22.14 11.92 -8.61
N PRO A 164 21.93 13.23 -8.89
CA PRO A 164 20.69 13.98 -8.61
C PRO A 164 19.53 13.64 -9.54
N ALA A 165 19.79 13.11 -10.74
CA ALA A 165 18.76 12.78 -11.72
C ALA A 165 17.94 11.55 -11.32
N LEU A 166 16.66 11.53 -11.70
CA LEU A 166 15.83 10.31 -11.68
C LEU A 166 16.23 9.38 -12.84
N HIS A 167 15.88 8.09 -12.74
CA HIS A 167 16.06 7.18 -13.85
C HIS A 167 15.16 7.61 -15.05
N PRO A 168 15.67 7.64 -16.30
CA PRO A 168 14.95 8.24 -17.44
C PRO A 168 13.56 7.65 -17.74
N THR A 169 13.40 6.33 -17.58
CA THR A 169 12.14 5.61 -17.83
C THR A 169 11.50 5.08 -16.54
N ALA A 170 12.29 4.50 -15.63
CA ALA A 170 11.82 3.93 -14.38
C ALA A 170 11.55 4.92 -13.24
N GLY A 171 12.02 6.18 -13.33
CA GLY A 171 11.83 7.19 -12.28
C GLY A 171 12.64 6.91 -11.02
N ALA A 172 11.97 6.83 -9.87
CA ALA A 172 12.58 6.48 -8.59
C ALA A 172 11.65 5.62 -7.75
N VAL A 173 12.21 4.85 -6.82
CA VAL A 173 11.46 3.93 -5.96
C VAL A 173 11.35 4.53 -4.55
N ILE A 174 10.15 4.46 -3.96
CA ILE A 174 9.91 4.90 -2.58
C ILE A 174 9.88 3.68 -1.66
N VAL A 175 10.94 3.45 -0.90
CA VAL A 175 11.14 2.24 -0.08
C VAL A 175 10.92 2.55 1.40
N GLY A 176 10.26 1.68 2.16
CA GLY A 176 10.11 1.94 3.59
C GLY A 176 9.53 0.82 4.44
N GLY A 177 9.70 0.93 5.75
CA GLY A 177 9.04 0.09 6.73
C GLY A 177 7.74 0.73 7.24
N ARG A 178 6.62 -0.01 7.27
CA ARG A 178 5.35 0.50 7.82
C ARG A 178 4.57 -0.58 8.55
N LYS A 179 3.60 -0.17 9.37
CA LYS A 179 2.56 -1.06 9.92
C LYS A 179 1.69 -1.66 8.81
N LEU A 180 0.97 -2.73 9.15
CA LEU A 180 -0.11 -3.27 8.32
C LEU A 180 -1.10 -2.17 7.97
N LEU A 181 -1.47 -2.13 6.70
CA LEU A 181 -2.35 -1.12 6.14
C LEU A 181 -3.49 -1.86 5.46
N VAL A 182 -4.72 -1.43 5.72
CA VAL A 182 -5.90 -1.95 5.02
C VAL A 182 -6.33 -0.92 3.98
N ALA A 183 -6.24 -1.27 2.70
CA ALA A 183 -6.75 -0.45 1.62
C ALA A 183 -8.23 -0.81 1.41
N TYR A 184 -9.11 0.10 1.80
CA TYR A 184 -10.55 -0.15 1.89
C TYR A 184 -11.29 1.02 1.25
N ASN A 185 -12.06 0.72 0.21
CA ASN A 185 -12.77 1.72 -0.57
C ASN A 185 -14.27 1.59 -0.34
N VAL A 186 -14.99 2.70 -0.40
CA VAL A 186 -16.46 2.72 -0.36
C VAL A 186 -16.99 3.42 -1.61
N ASN A 187 -17.80 2.71 -2.38
CA ASN A 187 -18.41 3.19 -3.61
C ASN A 187 -19.78 3.79 -3.32
N LEU A 188 -20.00 5.03 -3.74
CA LEU A 188 -21.22 5.78 -3.52
C LEU A 188 -22.08 5.76 -4.78
N ASN A 189 -23.40 5.59 -4.60
CA ASN A 189 -24.37 5.53 -5.69
C ASN A 189 -24.69 6.91 -6.26
N THR A 190 -23.67 7.58 -6.79
CA THR A 190 -23.75 8.90 -7.42
C THR A 190 -22.56 9.12 -8.36
N THR A 191 -22.72 9.99 -9.36
CA THR A 191 -21.62 10.49 -10.20
C THR A 191 -21.03 11.79 -9.67
N ASP A 192 -21.59 12.37 -8.60
CA ASP A 192 -21.13 13.61 -8.02
C ASP A 192 -19.82 13.42 -7.22
N LEU A 193 -18.71 13.78 -7.85
CA LEU A 193 -17.37 13.68 -7.26
C LEU A 193 -17.20 14.56 -6.01
N ASP A 194 -17.97 15.64 -5.88
CA ASP A 194 -17.87 16.53 -4.74
C ASP A 194 -18.45 15.90 -3.46
N VAL A 195 -19.38 14.94 -3.58
CA VAL A 195 -19.82 14.11 -2.46
C VAL A 195 -18.65 13.26 -1.95
N ALA A 196 -17.96 12.52 -2.83
CA ALA A 196 -16.83 11.69 -2.43
C ALA A 196 -15.68 12.52 -1.84
N LYS A 197 -15.35 13.68 -2.44
CA LYS A 197 -14.31 14.59 -1.91
C LYS A 197 -14.70 15.16 -0.54
N PHE A 198 -15.97 15.51 -0.35
CA PHE A 198 -16.47 15.99 0.94
C PHE A 198 -16.30 14.92 2.02
N ILE A 199 -16.76 13.70 1.75
CA ILE A 199 -16.65 12.58 2.69
C ILE A 199 -15.18 12.26 2.97
N ALA A 200 -14.36 12.11 1.94
CA ALA A 200 -12.92 11.85 2.08
C ALA A 200 -12.22 12.90 2.95
N LYS A 201 -12.55 14.19 2.79
CA LYS A 201 -12.01 15.27 3.63
C LYS A 201 -12.42 15.13 5.09
N ARG A 202 -13.65 14.69 5.35
CA ARG A 202 -14.20 14.55 6.71
C ARG A 202 -13.68 13.32 7.44
N VAL A 203 -13.44 12.21 6.74
CA VAL A 203 -12.99 10.97 7.39
C VAL A 203 -11.48 10.89 7.58
N ARG A 204 -10.67 11.55 6.74
CA ARG A 204 -9.21 11.46 6.82
C ARG A 204 -8.63 12.28 7.96
N THR A 205 -7.55 11.77 8.56
CA THR A 205 -6.84 12.42 9.68
C THR A 205 -6.38 13.83 9.34
N SER A 206 -5.87 14.07 8.12
CA SER A 206 -5.41 15.41 7.70
C SER A 206 -6.53 16.45 7.57
N GLY A 207 -7.80 16.02 7.56
CA GLY A 207 -8.96 16.89 7.61
C GLY A 207 -9.57 17.05 9.00
N GLY A 208 -8.90 16.56 10.05
CA GLY A 208 -9.43 16.51 11.42
C GLY A 208 -10.44 15.36 11.65
N GLY A 209 -10.47 14.38 10.74
CA GLY A 209 -11.33 13.21 10.82
C GLY A 209 -10.78 12.11 11.73
N LEU A 210 -11.06 10.87 11.35
CA LEU A 210 -10.63 9.69 12.10
C LEU A 210 -9.10 9.56 12.10
N PRO A 211 -8.49 9.17 13.23
CA PRO A 211 -7.04 8.93 13.31
C PRO A 211 -6.63 7.74 12.43
N ALA A 212 -5.40 7.76 11.92
CA ALA A 212 -4.86 6.69 11.06
C ALA A 212 -5.68 6.37 9.80
N VAL A 213 -6.42 7.36 9.27
CA VAL A 213 -7.18 7.26 8.01
C VAL A 213 -6.63 8.25 7.00
N LYS A 214 -6.25 7.76 5.83
CA LYS A 214 -6.02 8.57 4.64
C LYS A 214 -7.13 8.32 3.64
N ALA A 215 -7.68 9.37 3.03
CA ALA A 215 -8.77 9.22 2.07
C ALA A 215 -8.70 10.23 0.91
N LEU A 216 -9.15 9.79 -0.26
CA LEU A 216 -9.33 10.57 -1.47
C LEU A 216 -10.71 10.27 -2.09
N GLY A 217 -11.33 11.29 -2.69
CA GLY A 217 -12.52 11.11 -3.52
C GLY A 217 -12.09 10.94 -4.98
N LEU A 218 -12.47 9.83 -5.62
CA LEU A 218 -12.07 9.48 -6.98
C LEU A 218 -13.31 9.15 -7.83
N PRO A 219 -13.35 9.54 -9.11
CA PRO A 219 -14.41 9.09 -10.02
C PRO A 219 -14.16 7.64 -10.46
N LEU A 220 -15.24 6.88 -10.68
CA LEU A 220 -15.23 5.57 -11.34
C LEU A 220 -16.09 5.62 -12.61
N PRO A 221 -15.61 6.22 -13.72
CA PRO A 221 -16.43 6.50 -14.90
C PRO A 221 -17.01 5.23 -15.54
N SER A 222 -16.24 4.14 -15.53
CA SER A 222 -16.62 2.83 -16.07
C SER A 222 -17.85 2.23 -15.36
N ARG A 223 -18.13 2.67 -14.13
CA ARG A 223 -19.21 2.17 -13.29
C ARG A 223 -20.33 3.19 -13.06
N GLY A 224 -20.15 4.44 -13.48
CA GLY A 224 -21.09 5.53 -13.18
C GLY A 224 -21.17 5.83 -11.68
N LEU A 225 -20.08 5.63 -10.93
CA LEU A 225 -20.01 5.83 -9.48
C LEU A 225 -18.88 6.79 -9.11
N VAL A 226 -18.85 7.18 -7.83
CA VAL A 226 -17.70 7.82 -7.21
C VAL A 226 -17.27 7.01 -5.99
N GLN A 227 -15.99 7.08 -5.65
CA GLN A 227 -15.38 6.27 -4.62
C GLN A 227 -14.71 7.14 -3.56
N VAL A 228 -14.93 6.80 -2.30
CA VAL A 228 -14.07 7.21 -1.19
C VAL A 228 -12.99 6.15 -1.06
N SER A 229 -11.84 6.40 -1.68
CA SER A 229 -10.70 5.50 -1.59
C SER A 229 -9.91 5.78 -0.33
N MET A 230 -9.57 4.73 0.45
CA MET A 230 -8.93 4.91 1.74
C MET A 230 -7.80 3.92 2.03
N ASN A 231 -6.85 4.41 2.81
CA ASN A 231 -5.85 3.60 3.48
C ASN A 231 -6.02 3.77 4.98
N LEU A 232 -6.34 2.67 5.67
CA LEU A 232 -6.33 2.59 7.14
C LEU A 232 -4.91 2.21 7.55
N THR A 233 -4.13 3.21 7.93
CA THR A 233 -2.69 3.05 8.21
C THR A 233 -2.42 2.37 9.54
N ASP A 234 -3.44 2.29 10.40
CA ASP A 234 -3.46 1.51 11.63
C ASP A 234 -4.92 1.09 11.91
N PHE A 235 -5.27 -0.13 11.53
CA PHE A 235 -6.64 -0.64 11.66
C PHE A 235 -7.03 -0.96 13.11
N GLU A 236 -6.06 -1.03 14.03
CA GLU A 236 -6.35 -1.21 15.46
C GLU A 236 -6.82 0.11 16.08
N VAL A 237 -6.29 1.24 15.58
CA VAL A 237 -6.71 2.59 15.96
C VAL A 237 -8.04 2.96 15.30
N THR A 238 -8.20 2.71 14.00
CA THR A 238 -9.49 2.90 13.29
C THR A 238 -9.82 1.68 12.44
N PRO A 239 -10.67 0.77 12.96
CA PRO A 239 -11.10 -0.42 12.23
C PRO A 239 -11.99 -0.11 11.02
N PRO A 240 -12.07 -1.03 10.03
CA PRO A 240 -12.91 -0.85 8.83
C PRO A 240 -14.39 -0.53 9.12
N HIS A 241 -14.98 -1.18 10.12
CA HIS A 241 -16.40 -0.95 10.48
C HIS A 241 -16.65 0.47 11.03
N VAL A 242 -15.67 1.07 11.72
CA VAL A 242 -15.79 2.43 12.26
C VAL A 242 -15.80 3.45 11.14
N VAL A 243 -14.85 3.36 10.20
CA VAL A 243 -14.81 4.28 9.06
C VAL A 243 -16.00 4.07 8.12
N PHE A 244 -16.45 2.83 7.91
CA PHE A 244 -17.63 2.53 7.11
C PHE A 244 -18.88 3.17 7.71
N ALA A 245 -19.10 3.06 9.02
CA ALA A 245 -20.23 3.67 9.71
C ALA A 245 -20.23 5.21 9.59
N GLU A 246 -19.05 5.85 9.69
CA GLU A 246 -18.95 7.29 9.52
C GLU A 246 -19.21 7.73 8.06
N ILE A 247 -18.72 6.97 7.07
CA ILE A 247 -19.07 7.21 5.66
C ILE A 247 -20.56 7.04 5.42
N PHE A 248 -21.18 6.00 5.97
CA PHE A 248 -22.61 5.76 5.86
C PHE A 248 -23.41 6.97 6.38
N ARG A 249 -23.05 7.48 7.56
CA ARG A 249 -23.67 8.68 8.14
C ARG A 249 -23.47 9.93 7.27
N LEU A 250 -22.27 10.14 6.74
CA LEU A 250 -21.96 11.29 5.90
C LEU A 250 -22.64 11.22 4.51
N ALA A 251 -22.72 10.04 3.91
CA ALA A 251 -23.41 9.81 2.65
C ALA A 251 -24.93 10.03 2.80
N ALA A 252 -25.53 9.50 3.87
CA ALA A 252 -26.92 9.74 4.21
C ALA A 252 -27.23 11.24 4.41
N SER A 253 -26.29 12.02 5.00
CA SER A 253 -26.45 13.48 5.13
C SER A 253 -26.42 14.25 3.80
N ARG A 254 -26.16 13.56 2.69
CA ARG A 254 -26.14 14.08 1.33
C ARG A 254 -27.17 13.39 0.43
N ASP A 255 -28.10 12.62 1.01
CA ASP A 255 -29.10 11.83 0.28
C ASP A 255 -28.47 10.88 -0.75
N VAL A 256 -27.28 10.33 -0.43
CA VAL A 256 -26.56 9.38 -1.26
C VAL A 256 -26.42 8.05 -0.53
N GLU A 257 -26.75 6.97 -1.21
CA GLU A 257 -26.57 5.60 -0.71
C GLU A 257 -25.15 5.08 -0.99
N ILE A 258 -24.69 4.18 -0.13
CA ILE A 258 -23.50 3.37 -0.42
C ILE A 258 -23.93 2.24 -1.35
N ALA A 259 -23.28 2.10 -2.51
CA ALA A 259 -23.50 0.99 -3.42
C ALA A 259 -22.84 -0.29 -2.89
N GLU A 260 -21.58 -0.19 -2.48
CA GLU A 260 -20.77 -1.31 -2.00
C GLU A 260 -19.47 -0.79 -1.33
N SER A 261 -18.70 -1.72 -0.76
CA SER A 261 -17.33 -1.47 -0.34
C SER A 261 -16.39 -2.53 -0.89
N GLU A 262 -15.14 -2.17 -1.07
CA GLU A 262 -14.14 -2.97 -1.75
C GLU A 262 -12.86 -3.03 -0.92
N LEU A 263 -12.37 -4.25 -0.68
CA LEU A 263 -11.04 -4.47 -0.13
C LEU A 263 -10.04 -4.56 -1.28
N ILE A 264 -9.00 -3.74 -1.24
CA ILE A 264 -7.88 -3.81 -2.17
C ILE A 264 -6.74 -4.59 -1.52
N GLY A 265 -6.42 -5.76 -2.06
CA GLY A 265 -5.40 -6.65 -1.53
C GLY A 265 -5.90 -7.54 -0.40
N LEU A 266 -5.09 -7.68 0.65
CA LEU A 266 -5.37 -8.50 1.81
C LEU A 266 -5.62 -7.62 3.03
N MET A 267 -6.34 -8.15 4.02
CA MET A 267 -6.45 -7.54 5.34
C MET A 267 -6.20 -8.58 6.43
N PRO A 268 -5.69 -8.16 7.60
CA PRO A 268 -5.52 -9.06 8.74
C PRO A 268 -6.86 -9.63 9.20
N SER A 269 -6.89 -10.92 9.59
CA SER A 269 -8.12 -11.56 10.10
C SER A 269 -8.72 -10.77 11.27
N ARG A 270 -7.86 -10.20 12.13
CA ARG A 270 -8.28 -9.37 13.26
C ARG A 270 -9.18 -8.20 12.85
N ALA A 271 -8.93 -7.58 11.69
CA ALA A 271 -9.76 -6.50 11.19
C ALA A 271 -11.18 -6.98 10.80
N MET A 272 -11.30 -8.17 10.21
CA MET A 272 -12.60 -8.82 9.93
C MET A 272 -13.32 -9.19 11.24
N GLU A 273 -12.60 -9.80 12.18
CA GLU A 273 -13.13 -10.23 13.47
C GLU A 273 -13.73 -9.05 14.26
N LEU A 274 -13.01 -7.92 14.30
CA LEU A 274 -13.50 -6.69 14.95
C LEU A 274 -14.78 -6.18 14.28
N ALA A 275 -14.87 -6.22 12.95
CA ALA A 275 -16.08 -5.82 12.23
C ALA A 275 -17.26 -6.77 12.49
N ALA A 276 -17.02 -8.08 12.48
CA ALA A 276 -18.04 -9.09 12.77
C ALA A 276 -18.57 -8.95 14.20
N ALA A 277 -17.68 -8.80 15.18
CA ALA A 277 -18.04 -8.61 16.58
C ALA A 277 -18.87 -7.33 16.79
N HIS A 278 -18.50 -6.23 16.12
CA HIS A 278 -19.27 -4.99 16.14
C HIS A 278 -20.66 -5.17 15.54
N CYS A 279 -20.74 -5.74 14.34
CA CYS A 279 -22.00 -5.94 13.61
C CYS A 279 -22.99 -6.84 14.38
N LEU A 280 -22.49 -7.96 14.93
CA LEU A 280 -23.28 -8.92 15.70
C LEU A 280 -23.52 -8.48 17.15
N ARG A 281 -22.92 -7.37 17.59
CA ARG A 281 -22.99 -6.87 18.98
C ARG A 281 -22.55 -7.91 20.01
N LEU A 282 -21.47 -8.64 19.70
CA LEU A 282 -20.93 -9.66 20.59
C LEU A 282 -20.35 -9.02 21.86
N LEU A 283 -20.92 -9.36 23.01
CA LEU A 283 -20.42 -8.90 24.30
C LEU A 283 -19.12 -9.65 24.65
N HIS A 284 -18.09 -8.90 25.06
CA HIS A 284 -16.78 -9.44 25.47
C HIS A 284 -16.08 -10.33 24.41
N PHE A 285 -16.18 -9.98 23.12
CA PHE A 285 -15.53 -10.75 22.06
C PHE A 285 -14.00 -10.80 22.22
N ASP A 286 -13.45 -12.01 22.19
CA ASP A 286 -12.02 -12.32 22.16
C ASP A 286 -11.68 -13.03 20.83
N SER A 287 -10.52 -12.76 20.25
CA SER A 287 -10.06 -13.47 19.03
C SER A 287 -9.92 -14.98 19.26
N LEU A 288 -9.69 -15.42 20.50
CA LEU A 288 -9.67 -16.82 20.91
C LEU A 288 -11.07 -17.47 20.98
N SER A 289 -12.15 -16.70 20.82
CA SER A 289 -13.49 -17.24 20.59
C SER A 289 -13.67 -17.78 19.16
N VAL A 290 -12.77 -17.43 18.24
CA VAL A 290 -12.71 -18.03 16.89
C VAL A 290 -12.00 -19.38 16.98
N LEU A 291 -12.67 -20.45 16.52
CA LEU A 291 -12.21 -21.83 16.66
C LEU A 291 -10.80 -22.04 16.09
N GLU A 292 -10.54 -21.56 14.88
CA GLU A 292 -9.25 -21.71 14.19
C GLU A 292 -8.13 -20.98 14.94
N ASN A 293 -8.42 -19.80 15.51
CA ASN A 293 -7.43 -19.05 16.30
C ASN A 293 -7.12 -19.80 17.61
N ARG A 294 -8.14 -20.37 18.27
CA ARG A 294 -7.97 -21.21 19.47
C ARG A 294 -7.16 -22.47 19.15
N MET A 295 -7.45 -23.13 18.02
CA MET A 295 -6.70 -24.30 17.56
C MET A 295 -5.23 -23.96 17.32
N ARG A 296 -4.92 -22.85 16.63
CA ARG A 296 -3.53 -22.39 16.44
C ARG A 296 -2.83 -22.07 17.76
N ALA A 297 -3.51 -21.42 18.69
CA ALA A 297 -2.93 -21.05 19.99
C ALA A 297 -2.63 -22.27 20.89
N VAL A 298 -3.45 -23.33 20.80
CA VAL A 298 -3.23 -24.59 21.54
C VAL A 298 -2.22 -25.48 20.80
N GLY A 299 -2.35 -25.62 19.48
CA GLY A 299 -1.46 -26.43 18.63
C GLY A 299 -0.03 -25.90 18.57
N GLY A 300 0.15 -24.57 18.57
CA GLY A 300 1.48 -23.95 18.62
C GLY A 300 2.23 -24.18 19.95
N ARG A 301 1.60 -24.78 20.97
CA ARG A 301 2.29 -25.25 22.20
C ARG A 301 2.77 -26.71 22.10
N ALA A 302 2.33 -27.48 21.11
CA ALA A 302 2.70 -28.88 20.97
C ALA A 302 4.06 -29.06 20.25
N ASP A 303 4.48 -28.09 19.43
CA ASP A 303 5.74 -28.16 18.67
C ASP A 303 6.97 -27.64 19.43
N SER A 304 6.81 -27.24 20.71
CA SER A 304 7.92 -26.78 21.56
C SER A 304 8.40 -27.80 22.61
N VAL A 305 7.97 -29.05 22.51
CA VAL A 305 8.42 -30.16 23.37
C VAL A 305 8.69 -31.41 22.53
N LEU A 306 9.67 -31.34 21.62
CA LEU A 306 10.42 -32.49 21.11
C LEU A 306 11.83 -32.04 20.70
#